data_AF-A0A644ZGV4-F1
#
_entry.id   AF-A0A644ZGV4-F1
#
_cell.length_a   1.000
_cell.length_b   1.000
_cell.length_c   1.000
_cell.angle_alpha   90.00
_cell.angle_beta   90.00
_cell.angle_gamma   90.00
#
_symmetry.space_group_name_H-M   'P 1'
#
loop_
_entity.id
_entity.type
_entity.pdbx_description
1 polymer ?
#
loop_
_entity_poly.entity_id
_entity_poly.type
_entity_poly.pdbx_seq_one_letter_code
_entity_poly.pdbx_strand_id
1 'polypeptide(L)'
;MFNSIFKQRQGFTLIEIVAVLAILGMMAIMLMPSIDIAINRAKDTKMVSDLVTLDSAVKLYRMENEKYPESLADLQNGYVANKVYEAAAGENIVYKPAESSYTLTGAKTNGDVIMADGSKVKKVE
;
A
#
# COMPACT_ATOMS: atom_id res chain seq x y z
N MET A 1 -29.02 -41.56 52.02
CA MET A 1 -28.09 -42.26 51.10
C MET A 1 -27.80 -41.31 49.95
N PHE A 2 -26.68 -40.58 49.99
CA PHE A 2 -26.27 -39.66 48.92
C PHE A 2 -25.00 -40.20 48.27
N ASN A 3 -25.15 -40.80 47.10
CA ASN A 3 -24.04 -41.34 46.33
C ASN A 3 -23.41 -40.20 45.52
N SER A 4 -22.23 -39.72 45.93
CA SER A 4 -21.51 -38.66 45.21
C SER A 4 -20.83 -39.24 43.99
N ILE A 5 -21.37 -38.93 42.81
CA ILE A 5 -20.73 -39.18 41.52
C ILE A 5 -19.60 -38.16 41.37
N PHE A 6 -18.40 -38.48 41.87
CA PHE A 6 -17.19 -37.75 41.51
C PHE A 6 -16.89 -38.00 40.02
N LYS A 7 -17.43 -37.13 39.16
CA LYS A 7 -17.14 -37.09 37.73
C LYS A 7 -15.68 -36.66 37.57
N GLN A 8 -14.78 -37.58 37.19
CA GLN A 8 -13.39 -37.24 36.90
C GLN A 8 -13.36 -36.17 35.80
N ARG A 9 -12.91 -34.97 36.14
CA ARG A 9 -12.66 -33.92 35.16
C ARG A 9 -11.41 -34.31 34.38
N GLN A 10 -11.59 -34.71 33.14
CA GLN A 10 -10.48 -34.89 32.19
C GLN A 10 -9.91 -33.50 31.89
N GLY A 11 -8.67 -33.26 32.31
CA GLY A 11 -7.92 -32.03 32.01
C GLY A 11 -7.04 -32.23 30.78
N PHE A 12 -6.71 -31.13 30.11
CA PHE A 12 -5.76 -31.12 29.00
C PHE A 12 -4.38 -31.57 29.48
N THR A 13 -3.70 -32.35 28.65
CA THR A 13 -2.31 -32.75 28.87
C THR A 13 -1.35 -31.68 28.36
N LEU A 14 -0.15 -31.61 28.96
CA LEU A 14 0.91 -30.74 28.46
C LEU A 14 1.29 -31.08 27.00
N ILE A 15 1.29 -32.37 26.66
CA ILE A 15 1.62 -32.83 25.31
C ILE A 15 0.60 -32.37 24.28
N GLU A 16 -0.69 -32.28 24.61
CA GLU A 16 -1.72 -31.74 23.70
C GLU A 16 -1.47 -30.27 23.37
N ILE A 17 -1.12 -29.45 24.35
CA ILE A 17 -0.82 -28.03 24.11
C ILE A 17 0.48 -27.86 23.32
N VAL A 18 1.51 -28.66 23.62
CA VAL A 18 2.79 -28.63 22.89
C VAL A 18 2.61 -29.05 21.43
N ALA A 19 1.83 -30.11 21.16
CA ALA A 19 1.56 -30.55 19.79
C ALA A 19 0.77 -29.50 18.99
N VAL A 20 -0.21 -28.83 19.60
CA VAL A 20 -0.99 -27.76 18.96
C VAL A 20 -0.11 -26.55 18.66
N LEU A 21 0.71 -26.09 19.61
CA LEU A 21 1.62 -24.96 19.40
C LEU A 21 2.67 -25.27 18.33
N ALA A 22 3.12 -26.52 18.22
CA ALA A 22 4.04 -26.94 17.17
C ALA A 22 3.41 -26.81 15.78
N ILE A 23 2.15 -27.25 15.60
CA ILE A 23 1.44 -27.11 14.32
C ILE A 23 1.11 -25.64 14.02
N LEU A 24 0.66 -24.87 15.02
CA LEU A 24 0.39 -23.43 14.87
C LEU A 24 1.66 -22.65 14.49
N GLY A 25 2.80 -22.96 15.10
CA GLY A 25 4.09 -22.35 14.78
C GLY A 25 4.55 -22.68 13.36
N MET A 26 4.39 -23.93 12.93
CA MET A 26 4.69 -24.34 11.56
C MET A 26 3.82 -23.60 10.54
N MET A 27 2.51 -23.49 10.80
CA MET A 27 1.58 -22.78 9.93
C MET A 27 1.90 -21.28 9.84
N ALA A 28 2.27 -20.64 10.95
CA ALA A 28 2.62 -19.22 10.96
C ALA A 28 3.80 -18.89 10.03
N ILE A 29 4.84 -19.73 10.00
CA ILE A 29 6.02 -19.52 9.15
C ILE A 29 5.66 -19.63 7.66
N MET A 30 4.81 -20.60 7.29
CA MET A 30 4.38 -20.78 5.90
C MET A 30 3.58 -19.59 5.36
N LEU A 31 2.89 -18.84 6.22
CA LEU A 31 2.05 -17.71 5.84
C LEU A 31 2.85 -16.42 5.58
N MET A 32 4.01 -16.25 6.21
CA MET A 32 4.82 -15.03 6.16
C MET A 32 5.08 -14.50 4.72
N PRO A 33 5.62 -15.29 3.77
CA PRO A 33 5.92 -14.78 2.43
C PRO A 33 4.65 -14.36 1.65
N SER A 34 3.52 -15.02 1.90
CA SER A 34 2.26 -14.68 1.22
C SER A 34 1.75 -13.30 1.67
N ILE A 35 1.89 -12.99 2.95
CA ILE A 35 1.50 -11.71 3.53
C ILE A 35 2.36 -10.58 2.96
N ASP A 36 3.69 -10.75 2.91
CA ASP A 36 4.60 -9.73 2.38
C ASP A 36 4.30 -9.41 0.91
N ILE A 37 4.04 -10.44 0.09
CA ILE A 37 3.64 -10.26 -1.33
C ILE A 37 2.32 -9.49 -1.43
N ALA A 38 1.34 -9.81 -0.59
CA ALA A 38 0.04 -9.13 -0.59
C ALA A 38 0.18 -7.65 -0.19
N ILE A 39 0.96 -7.35 0.85
CA ILE A 39 1.24 -5.98 1.29
C ILE A 39 1.95 -5.20 0.19
N ASN A 40 2.97 -5.77 -0.44
CA ASN A 40 3.71 -5.10 -1.51
C ASN A 40 2.83 -4.80 -2.73
N ARG A 41 1.97 -5.74 -3.14
CA ARG A 41 0.97 -5.51 -4.20
C ARG A 41 -0.03 -4.41 -3.82
N ALA A 42 -0.47 -4.36 -2.57
CA ALA A 42 -1.37 -3.32 -2.09
C ALA A 42 -0.70 -1.94 -2.13
N LYS A 43 0.57 -1.84 -1.72
CA LYS A 43 1.38 -0.60 -1.83
C LYS A 43 1.53 -0.15 -3.28
N ASP A 44 1.90 -1.05 -4.20
CA ASP A 44 2.02 -0.74 -5.62
C ASP A 44 0.70 -0.23 -6.22
N THR A 45 -0.41 -0.91 -5.89
CA THR A 45 -1.75 -0.54 -6.39
C THR A 45 -2.17 0.83 -5.85
N LYS A 46 -1.93 1.09 -4.56
CA LYS A 46 -2.19 2.38 -3.93
C LYS A 46 -1.40 3.49 -4.62
N MET A 47 -0.09 3.30 -4.83
CA MET A 47 0.76 4.27 -5.52
C MET A 47 0.23 4.60 -6.91
N VAL A 48 -0.15 3.60 -7.70
CA VAL A 48 -0.71 3.82 -9.04
C VAL A 48 -2.02 4.62 -8.98
N SER A 49 -2.91 4.30 -8.03
CA SER A 49 -4.15 5.06 -7.83
C SER A 49 -3.87 6.51 -7.43
N ASP A 50 -2.87 6.72 -6.58
CA ASP A 50 -2.45 8.04 -6.13
C ASP A 50 -1.84 8.85 -7.29
N LEU A 51 -1.03 8.24 -8.17
CA LEU A 51 -0.51 8.86 -9.39
C LEU A 51 -1.64 9.29 -10.35
N VAL A 52 -2.67 8.45 -10.55
CA VAL A 52 -3.82 8.79 -11.40
C VAL A 52 -4.62 9.96 -10.81
N THR A 53 -4.75 10.00 -9.49
CA THR A 53 -5.44 11.09 -8.78
C THR A 53 -4.68 12.41 -8.95
N LEU A 54 -3.36 12.38 -8.75
CA LEU A 54 -2.49 13.54 -8.97
C LEU A 54 -2.50 13.98 -10.45
N ASP A 55 -2.46 13.04 -11.39
CA ASP A 55 -2.51 13.33 -12.83
C ASP A 55 -3.80 14.09 -13.21
N SER A 56 -4.93 13.64 -12.67
CA SER A 56 -6.23 14.27 -12.88
C SER A 56 -6.29 15.66 -12.25
N ALA A 57 -5.70 15.83 -11.07
CA ALA A 57 -5.62 17.12 -10.39
C ALA A 57 -4.73 18.12 -11.12
N VAL A 58 -3.57 17.69 -11.66
CA VAL A 58 -2.70 18.56 -12.47
C VAL A 58 -3.45 19.04 -13.73
N LYS A 59 -4.21 18.16 -14.38
CA LYS A 59 -5.04 18.52 -15.53
C LYS A 59 -6.11 19.55 -15.18
N LEU A 60 -6.80 19.34 -14.05
CA LEU A 60 -7.82 20.26 -13.56
C LEU A 60 -7.21 21.62 -13.20
N TYR A 61 -6.09 21.63 -12.47
CA TYR A 61 -5.36 22.86 -12.13
C TYR A 61 -4.97 23.65 -13.37
N ARG A 62 -4.43 22.97 -14.41
CA ARG A 62 -4.07 23.61 -15.68
C ARG A 62 -5.30 24.17 -16.40
N MET A 63 -6.43 23.48 -16.36
CA MET A 63 -7.65 23.95 -17.01
C MET A 63 -8.17 25.24 -16.36
N GLU A 64 -8.00 25.41 -15.06
CA GLU A 64 -8.47 26.60 -14.33
C GLU A 64 -7.47 27.76 -14.33
N ASN A 65 -6.16 27.47 -14.27
CA ASN A 65 -5.11 28.48 -14.09
C ASN A 65 -4.27 28.71 -15.35
N GLU A 66 -4.55 28.00 -16.45
CA GLU A 66 -3.82 27.98 -17.72
C GLU A 66 -2.33 27.58 -17.62
N LYS A 67 -1.85 27.27 -16.42
CA LYS A 67 -0.47 26.91 -16.09
C LYS A 67 -0.41 25.59 -15.32
N TYR A 68 0.70 24.87 -15.45
CA TYR A 68 0.97 23.72 -14.58
C TYR A 68 1.28 24.19 -13.15
N PRO A 69 0.93 23.40 -12.12
CA PRO A 69 1.35 23.70 -10.75
C PRO A 69 2.88 23.65 -10.66
N GLU A 70 3.49 24.50 -9.83
CA GLU A 70 4.94 24.50 -9.64
C GLU A 70 5.35 23.36 -8.69
N SER A 71 4.43 22.94 -7.83
CA SER A 71 4.63 21.89 -6.84
C SER A 71 3.37 21.07 -6.60
N LEU A 72 3.52 19.87 -6.01
CA LEU A 72 2.37 19.08 -5.54
C LEU A 72 1.60 19.79 -4.42
N ALA A 73 2.24 20.71 -3.69
CA ALA A 73 1.59 21.46 -2.62
C ALA A 73 0.49 22.39 -3.18
N ASP A 74 0.65 22.90 -4.40
CA ASP A 74 -0.36 23.75 -5.04
C ASP A 74 -1.67 23.00 -5.29
N LEU A 75 -1.59 21.67 -5.50
CA LEU A 75 -2.75 20.81 -5.69
C LEU A 75 -3.50 20.52 -4.39
N GLN A 76 -2.82 20.59 -3.24
CA GLN A 76 -3.45 20.35 -1.93
C GLN A 76 -4.45 21.46 -1.54
N ASN A 77 -4.44 22.59 -2.25
CA ASN A 77 -5.37 23.70 -2.09
C ASN A 77 -6.72 23.45 -2.79
N GLY A 78 -7.27 22.23 -2.66
CA GLY A 78 -8.63 21.91 -3.11
C GLY A 78 -8.73 20.96 -4.31
N TYR A 79 -7.62 20.61 -4.96
CA TYR A 79 -7.64 19.66 -6.09
C TYR A 79 -7.42 18.22 -5.64
N VAL A 80 -6.67 18.03 -4.55
CA VAL A 80 -6.43 16.72 -3.93
C VAL A 80 -6.48 16.77 -2.42
N ALA A 81 -6.59 15.59 -1.79
CA ALA A 81 -6.54 15.46 -0.34
C ALA A 81 -5.20 15.95 0.20
N ASN A 82 -5.23 16.66 1.34
CA ASN A 82 -4.03 17.07 2.04
C ASN A 82 -3.38 15.87 2.75
N LYS A 83 -2.53 15.16 2.01
CA LYS A 83 -1.73 14.03 2.48
C LYS A 83 -0.39 14.01 1.76
N VAL A 84 0.59 13.32 2.36
CA VAL A 84 1.83 12.99 1.67
C VAL A 84 1.56 11.85 0.68
N TYR A 85 2.06 12.03 -0.55
CA TYR A 85 1.93 11.06 -1.62
C TYR A 85 3.23 10.26 -1.72
N GLU A 86 3.16 8.99 -1.33
CA GLU A 86 4.31 8.11 -1.21
C GLU A 86 4.35 7.09 -2.36
N ALA A 87 5.56 6.82 -2.84
CA ALA A 87 5.85 5.70 -3.70
C ALA A 87 5.79 4.38 -2.92
N ALA A 88 5.52 3.27 -3.61
CA ALA A 88 5.36 1.98 -2.97
C ALA A 88 6.66 1.45 -2.33
N ALA A 89 7.81 1.90 -2.84
CA ALA A 89 9.14 1.66 -2.24
C ALA A 89 9.40 2.44 -0.94
N GLY A 90 8.50 3.34 -0.51
CA GLY A 90 8.68 4.19 0.67
C GLY A 90 9.39 5.52 0.41
N GLU A 91 9.67 5.83 -0.86
CA GLU A 91 10.17 7.14 -1.29
C GLU A 91 9.01 8.10 -1.57
N ASN A 92 9.28 9.40 -1.72
CA ASN A 92 8.25 10.37 -2.12
C ASN A 92 7.99 10.31 -3.64
N ILE A 93 6.74 10.56 -4.05
CA ILE A 93 6.45 10.77 -5.47
C ILE A 93 7.16 12.04 -5.96
N VAL A 94 7.93 11.92 -7.03
CA VAL A 94 8.67 13.03 -7.63
C VAL A 94 7.81 13.69 -8.70
N TYR A 95 7.54 14.98 -8.52
CA TYR A 95 6.88 15.83 -9.51
C TYR A 95 7.90 16.76 -10.17
N LYS A 96 7.93 16.79 -11.50
CA LYS A 96 8.75 17.73 -12.28
C LYS A 96 7.87 18.46 -13.30
N PRO A 97 7.58 19.75 -13.09
CA PRO A 97 6.91 20.57 -14.09
C PRO A 97 7.89 20.99 -15.21
N ALA A 98 7.35 21.17 -16.41
CA ALA A 98 8.01 21.78 -17.56
C ALA A 98 7.03 22.75 -18.26
N GLU A 99 7.52 23.60 -19.16
CA GLU A 99 6.72 24.67 -19.78
C GLU A 99 5.45 24.16 -20.50
N SER A 100 5.52 22.96 -21.08
CA SER A 100 4.42 22.35 -21.84
C SER A 100 4.07 20.93 -21.40
N SER A 101 4.70 20.42 -20.33
CA SER A 101 4.50 19.05 -19.86
C SER A 101 4.79 18.93 -18.36
N TYR A 102 4.47 17.77 -17.78
CA TYR A 102 4.87 17.43 -16.42
C TYR A 102 5.16 15.93 -16.35
N THR A 103 5.94 15.53 -15.36
CA THR A 103 6.12 14.12 -15.03
C THR A 103 5.89 13.89 -13.54
N LEU A 104 5.12 12.85 -13.23
CA LEU A 104 4.92 12.28 -11.90
C LEU A 104 5.59 10.93 -11.88
N THR A 105 6.51 10.70 -10.95
CA THR A 105 7.32 9.47 -10.90
C THR A 105 7.23 8.82 -9.52
N GLY A 106 6.98 7.52 -9.47
CA GLY A 106 6.98 6.74 -8.24
C GLY A 106 7.57 5.34 -8.46
N ALA A 107 8.42 4.89 -7.53
CA ALA A 107 9.02 3.56 -7.56
C ALA A 107 8.12 2.50 -6.89
N LYS A 108 7.95 1.36 -7.58
CA LYS A 108 7.30 0.17 -7.05
C LYS A 108 8.18 -0.54 -6.03
N THR A 109 7.58 -1.42 -5.24
CA THR A 109 8.29 -2.30 -4.29
C THR A 109 9.33 -3.22 -4.94
N ASN A 110 9.21 -3.50 -6.23
CA ASN A 110 10.18 -4.29 -7.01
C ASN A 110 11.29 -3.46 -7.67
N GLY A 111 11.32 -2.15 -7.45
CA GLY A 111 12.27 -1.22 -8.08
C GLY A 111 11.86 -0.68 -9.45
N ASP A 112 10.75 -1.16 -10.02
CA ASP A 112 10.22 -0.61 -11.27
C ASP A 112 9.72 0.81 -11.06
N VAL A 113 10.18 1.74 -11.89
CA VAL A 113 9.72 3.12 -11.85
C VAL A 113 8.47 3.28 -12.72
N ILE A 114 7.45 3.93 -12.18
CA ILE A 114 6.20 4.24 -12.86
C ILE A 114 6.10 5.74 -13.05
N MET A 115 5.79 6.15 -14.28
CA MET A 115 5.61 7.53 -14.67
C MET A 115 4.18 7.82 -15.12
N ALA A 116 3.69 9.03 -14.80
CA ALA A 116 2.47 9.60 -15.37
C ALA A 116 2.77 11.00 -15.92
N ASP A 117 2.31 11.27 -17.15
CA ASP A 117 2.60 12.48 -17.95
C ASP A 117 1.34 13.11 -18.57
N GLY A 118 0.17 12.75 -18.06
CA GLY A 118 -1.12 13.20 -18.60
C GLY A 118 -1.70 12.36 -19.74
N SER A 119 -0.95 11.43 -20.35
CA SER A 119 -1.52 10.52 -21.35
C SER A 119 -2.00 9.21 -20.73
N LYS A 120 -1.13 8.46 -20.05
CA LYS A 120 -1.43 7.25 -19.27
C LYS A 120 -0.29 6.96 -18.29
N VAL A 121 -0.57 6.29 -17.19
CA VAL A 121 0.47 5.75 -16.30
C VAL A 121 1.22 4.64 -17.03
N LYS A 122 2.55 4.78 -17.20
CA LYS A 122 3.42 3.85 -17.92
C LYS A 122 4.63 3.46 -17.07
N LYS A 123 5.14 2.25 -17.30
CA LYS A 123 6.44 1.85 -16.75
C LYS A 123 7.56 2.59 -17.47
N VAL A 124 8.55 3.07 -16.72
CA VAL A 124 9.81 3.57 -17.25
C VAL A 124 10.72 2.35 -17.39
N GLU A 125 11.10 2.03 -18.63
CA GLU A 125 12.15 1.04 -18.91
C GLU A 125 13.54 1.63 -18.66
#